data_AF-A0A3B9EUS7-F1
#
_entry.id   AF-A0A3B9EUS7-F1
#
_cell.length_a   1.000
_cell.length_b   1.000
_cell.length_c   1.000
_cell.angle_alpha   90.00
_cell.angle_beta   90.00
_cell.angle_gamma   90.00
#
_symmetry.space_group_name_H-M   'P 1'
#
loop_
_entity.id
_entity.type
_entity.pdbx_description
1 polymer ?
#
loop_
_entity_poly.entity_id
_entity_poly.type
_entity_poly.pdbx_seq_one_letter_code
_entity_poly.pdbx_strand_id
1 'polypeptide(L)' 'ERNYNNIAEASAFGIGSGIGWFLAIVAIAAIREKIRYSNVPAPLRGLGITFIVTGLMGIAFMAFMGIKL' A
#
# COMPACT_ATOMS: atom_id res chain seq x y z
N GLU A 1 18.43 7.10 -16.71
CA GLU A 1 17.76 8.41 -16.57
C GLU A 1 16.40 8.33 -17.25
N ARG A 2 15.30 8.69 -16.56
CA ARG A 2 13.95 8.63 -17.16
C ARG A 2 13.77 9.81 -18.12
N ASN A 3 14.00 9.57 -19.41
CA ASN A 3 13.59 10.49 -20.47
C ASN A 3 12.06 10.41 -20.60
N TYR A 4 11.33 11.23 -19.83
CA TYR A 4 9.92 11.46 -20.12
C TYR A 4 9.86 12.21 -21.45
N ASN A 5 9.51 11.52 -22.54
CA ASN A 5 9.57 12.10 -23.87
C ASN A 5 8.42 13.10 -24.13
N ASN A 6 7.38 13.09 -23.27
CA ASN A 6 6.23 13.97 -23.37
C ASN A 6 5.63 14.30 -22.00
N ILE A 7 5.02 15.49 -21.89
CA ILE A 7 4.28 15.95 -20.70
C ILE A 7 3.16 14.97 -20.34
N ALA A 8 2.52 14.37 -21.36
CA ALA A 8 1.48 13.36 -21.19
C ALA A 8 1.98 12.10 -20.45
N GLU A 9 3.21 11.65 -20.71
CA GLU A 9 3.81 10.49 -20.07
C GLU A 9 4.16 10.79 -18.60
N ALA A 10 4.69 11.99 -18.34
CA ALA A 10 4.96 12.46 -16.98
C ALA A 10 3.66 12.60 -16.16
N SER A 11 2.58 13.13 -16.75
CA SER A 11 1.27 13.22 -16.10
C SER A 11 0.67 11.84 -15.84
N ALA A 12 0.73 10.91 -16.81
CA ALA A 12 0.25 9.55 -16.64
C ALA A 12 1.03 8.80 -15.54
N PHE A 13 2.36 8.96 -15.49
CA PHE A 13 3.19 8.40 -14.43
C PHE A 13 2.87 9.02 -13.05
N GLY A 14 2.68 10.33 -12.99
CA GLY A 14 2.31 11.03 -11.76
C GLY A 14 0.93 10.60 -11.23
N ILE A 15 -0.07 10.51 -12.11
CA ILE A 15 -1.42 10.07 -11.75
C ILE A 15 -1.42 8.59 -11.36
N GLY A 16 -0.75 7.72 -12.13
CA GLY A 16 -0.65 6.30 -11.82
C GLY A 16 0.05 6.02 -10.48
N SER A 17 1.16 6.71 -10.21
CA SER A 17 1.87 6.60 -8.93
C SER A 17 1.06 7.19 -7.76
N GLY A 18 0.35 8.30 -7.97
CA GLY A 18 -0.53 8.90 -6.99
C GLY A 18 -1.71 8.00 -6.61
N ILE A 19 -2.37 7.38 -7.60
CA ILE A 19 -3.47 6.43 -7.37
C ILE A 19 -2.97 5.20 -6.60
N GLY A 20 -1.80 4.67 -6.96
CA GLY A 20 -1.21 3.54 -6.24
C GLY A 20 -0.93 3.85 -4.77
N TRP A 21 -0.40 5.04 -4.48
CA TRP A 21 -0.16 5.47 -3.11
C TRP A 21 -1.45 5.74 -2.32
N PHE A 22 -2.43 6.38 -2.95
CA PHE A 22 -3.76 6.58 -2.36
C PHE A 22 -4.39 5.24 -1.95
N LEU A 23 -4.35 4.24 -2.85
CA LEU A 23 -4.89 2.92 -2.59
C LEU A 23 -4.16 2.21 -1.44
N ALA A 24 -2.84 2.37 -1.33
CA ALA A 24 -2.06 1.84 -0.20
C ALA A 24 -2.50 2.45 1.15
N ILE A 25 -2.72 3.77 1.21
CA ILE A 25 -3.17 4.42 2.46
C ILE A 25 -4.57 3.96 2.86
N VAL A 26 -5.50 3.92 1.90
CA VAL A 26 -6.88 3.47 2.16
C VAL A 26 -6.88 2.02 2.64
N ALA A 27 -6.05 1.16 2.05
CA ALA A 27 -5.90 -0.23 2.48
C ALA A 27 -5.40 -0.34 3.92
N ILE A 28 -4.34 0.40 4.30
CA ILE A 28 -3.86 0.44 5.69
C ILE A 28 -4.98 0.90 6.64
N ALA A 29 -5.69 1.97 6.28
CA ALA A 29 -6.76 2.51 7.11
C ALA A 29 -7.88 1.48 7.34
N ALA A 30 -8.34 0.81 6.28
CA ALA A 30 -9.36 -0.22 6.35
C ALA A 30 -8.92 -1.42 7.22
N ILE A 31 -7.67 -1.86 7.10
CA ILE A 31 -7.14 -2.95 7.93
C ILE A 31 -7.08 -2.53 9.40
N ARG A 32 -6.62 -1.32 9.72
CA ARG A 32 -6.59 -0.81 11.11
C ARG A 32 -7.98 -0.70 11.71
N GLU A 33 -8.97 -0.27 10.94
CA GLU A 33 -10.36 -0.21 11.37
C GLU A 33 -10.89 -1.62 11.68
N LYS A 34 -10.70 -2.58 10.77
CA LYS A 34 -11.10 -3.99 10.98
C LYS A 34 -10.46 -4.60 12.24
N ILE A 35 -9.18 -4.34 12.46
CA ILE A 35 -8.43 -4.89 13.62
C ILE A 35 -8.93 -4.31 14.95
N ARG A 36 -9.45 -3.08 14.96
CA ARG A 36 -10.04 -2.47 16.17
C ARG A 36 -11.29 -3.23 16.65
N TYR A 37 -12.04 -3.84 15.73
CA TYR A 37 -13.22 -4.66 16.03
C TYR A 37 -12.87 -6.12 16.38
N SER A 38 -11.61 -6.53 16.20
CA SER A 38 -11.15 -7.89 16.50
C SER A 38 -10.53 -7.98 17.91
N ASN A 39 -10.62 -9.16 18.53
CA ASN A 39 -9.97 -9.44 19.81
C ASN A 39 -8.44 -9.54 19.63
N VAL A 40 -7.75 -8.40 19.64
CA VAL A 40 -6.29 -8.35 19.59
C VAL A 40 -5.72 -8.60 20.99
N PRO A 41 -4.86 -9.61 21.19
CA PRO A 41 -4.26 -9.91 22.49
C PRO A 41 -3.45 -8.72 23.03
N ALA A 42 -3.60 -8.44 24.33
CA ALA A 42 -3.08 -7.24 25.00
C ALA A 42 -1.64 -6.82 24.66
N PRO A 43 -0.63 -7.72 24.60
CA PRO A 43 0.75 -7.32 24.28
C PRO A 43 1.00 -6.97 22.80
N LEU A 44 0.10 -7.31 21.88
CA LEU A 44 0.24 -7.04 20.44
C LEU A 44 -0.59 -5.85 19.96
N ARG A 45 -1.35 -5.20 20.85
CA ARG A 45 -2.17 -4.02 20.53
C ARG A 45 -1.28 -2.82 20.24
N GLY A 46 -1.61 -2.07 19.18
CA GLY A 46 -0.91 -0.85 18.80
C GLY A 46 0.21 -1.10 17.80
N LEU A 47 1.46 -1.19 18.26
CA LEU A 47 2.63 -1.19 17.38
C LEU A 47 2.93 -2.55 16.74
N GLY A 48 2.88 -3.64 17.53
CA GLY A 48 3.23 -4.98 17.04
C GLY A 48 2.34 -5.44 15.88
N ILE A 49 1.01 -5.33 16.03
CA ILE A 49 0.09 -5.70 14.95
C ILE A 49 0.20 -4.79 13.72
N THR A 50 0.54 -3.51 13.91
CA THR A 50 0.73 -2.58 12.78
C THR A 50 1.92 -3.00 11.92
N PHE A 51 3.05 -3.43 12.53
CA PHE A 51 4.19 -3.94 11.76
C PHE A 51 3.88 -5.22 10.99
N ILE A 52 3.14 -6.15 11.60
CA ILE A 52 2.72 -7.40 10.94
C ILE A 52 1.83 -7.08 9.74
N VAL A 53 0.86 -6.18 9.90
CA VAL A 53 -0.03 -5.72 8.83
C VAL A 53 0.75 -5.07 7.70
N THR A 54 1.68 -4.16 8.01
CA THR A 54 2.51 -3.49 6.99
C THR A 54 3.35 -4.51 6.22
N GLY A 55 3.92 -5.51 6.90
CA GLY A 55 4.66 -6.60 6.27
C GLY A 55 3.79 -7.45 5.33
N LEU A 56 2.62 -7.90 5.80
CA LEU A 56 1.66 -8.64 4.98
C LEU A 56 1.15 -7.84 3.79
N MET A 57 0.93 -6.54 3.98
CA MET A 57 0.52 -5.63 2.90
C MET A 57 1.64 -5.48 1.85
N GLY A 58 2.91 -5.42 2.27
CA GLY A 58 4.05 -5.46 1.37
C GLY A 58 4.04 -6.72 0.50
N ILE A 59 3.79 -7.89 1.08
CA ILE A 59 3.65 -9.16 0.34
C ILE A 59 2.47 -9.11 -0.65
N ALA A 60 1.34 -8.52 -0.24
CA ALA A 60 0.19 -8.33 -1.12
C ALA A 60 0.53 -7.43 -2.33
N PHE A 61 1.32 -6.37 -2.12
CA PHE A 61 1.80 -5.53 -3.22
C PHE A 61 2.83 -6.24 -4.12
N MET A 62 3.62 -7.17 -3.59
CA MET A 62 4.53 -7.97 -4.41
C MET A 62 3.81 -8.83 -5.46
N ALA A 63 2.54 -9.18 -5.23
CA ALA A 63 1.73 -9.90 -6.22
C ALA A 63 1.58 -9.13 -7.55
N PHE A 64 1.65 -7.79 -7.52
CA PHE A 64 1.56 -6.95 -8.71
C PHE A 64 2.90 -6.75 -9.45
N MET A 65 4.03 -7.12 -8.84
CA MET A 65 5.36 -6.95 -9.45
C MET A 65 5.64 -7.92 -10.62
N GLY A 66 4.87 -9.00 -10.73
CA GLY A 66 5.00 -9.98 -11.82
C GLY A 66 4.38 -9.53 -13.15
N ILE A 67 3.62 -8.43 -13.16
CA ILE A 67 2.97 -7.91 -14.37
C ILE A 67 4.02 -7.18 -15.19
N LYS A 68 4.59 -7.87 -16.19
CA LYS A 68 5.47 -7.28 -17.20
C LYS A 68 4.63 -6.96 -18.44
N LEU A 69 4.66 -5.69 -18.85
CA LEU A 69 4.16 -5.21 -20.14
C LEU A 69 5.34 -5.14 -21.12
#